data_AF-A0A6P5RM07-F1
#
_entry.id   AF-A0A6P5RM07-F1
#
_cell.length_a   1.000
_cell.length_b   1.000
_cell.length_c   1.000
_cell.angle_alpha   90.00
_cell.angle_beta   90.00
_cell.angle_gamma   90.00
#
_symmetry.space_group_name_H-M   'P 1'
#
loop_
_entity.id
_entity.type
_entity.pdbx_description
1 polymer ?
#
loop_
_entity_poly.entity_id
_entity_poly.type
_entity_poly.pdbx_seq_one_letter_code
_entity_poly.pdbx_strand_id
1 'polypeptide(L)'
;MFHGMDINKPQSVFQYLPLLSFTESYIYQLDRLNEKTLHAPSEEMNMLERGSQAEGQWLISRCTNVFKSVPFRPLSCLLECHGLLTKRIQDEFKSGEGYWALERKLCYALMNKTEVWLSSWVITFQI
;
A
#
# COMPACT_ATOMS: atom_id res chain seq x y z
N MET A 1 2.64 -4.95 -10.34
CA MET A 1 2.21 -6.36 -10.19
C MET A 1 2.25 -7.18 -11.49
N PHE A 2 2.15 -6.59 -12.70
CA PHE A 2 2.15 -7.33 -13.98
C PHE A 2 3.44 -7.14 -14.80
N HIS A 3 4.56 -6.74 -14.19
CA HIS A 3 5.75 -6.41 -14.95
C HIS A 3 6.29 -7.65 -15.68
N GLY A 4 6.60 -7.49 -16.96
CA GLY A 4 7.14 -8.57 -17.80
C GLY A 4 6.16 -9.73 -18.05
N MET A 5 4.85 -9.49 -18.04
CA MET A 5 3.85 -10.48 -18.47
C MET A 5 3.54 -10.34 -19.95
N ASP A 6 3.38 -11.47 -20.64
CA ASP A 6 3.05 -11.49 -22.07
C ASP A 6 1.54 -11.32 -22.27
N ILE A 7 1.15 -10.17 -22.78
CA ILE A 7 -0.27 -9.83 -23.01
C ILE A 7 -0.92 -10.74 -24.07
N ASN A 8 -0.12 -11.36 -24.93
CA ASN A 8 -0.60 -12.30 -25.95
C ASN A 8 -0.84 -13.71 -25.37
N LYS A 9 -0.46 -13.95 -24.12
CA LYS A 9 -0.69 -15.22 -23.40
C LYS A 9 -1.57 -14.97 -22.19
N PRO A 10 -2.89 -14.83 -22.38
CA PRO A 10 -3.82 -14.48 -21.30
C PRO A 10 -3.80 -15.48 -20.15
N GLN A 11 -3.52 -16.76 -20.39
CA GLN A 11 -3.38 -17.78 -19.34
C GLN A 11 -2.30 -17.40 -18.32
N SER A 12 -1.22 -16.75 -18.78
CA SER A 12 -0.15 -16.28 -17.90
C SER A 12 -0.60 -15.19 -16.93
N VAL A 13 -1.61 -14.39 -17.33
CA VAL A 13 -2.27 -13.36 -16.52
C VAL A 13 -3.32 -14.00 -15.60
N PHE A 14 -4.21 -14.81 -16.17
CA PHE A 14 -5.34 -15.38 -15.44
C PHE A 14 -4.93 -16.31 -14.31
N GLN A 15 -3.80 -17.03 -14.42
CA GLN A 15 -3.31 -17.88 -13.33
C GLN A 15 -3.02 -17.10 -12.02
N TYR A 16 -2.74 -15.80 -12.10
CA TYR A 16 -2.47 -14.95 -10.94
C TYR A 16 -3.67 -14.09 -10.55
N LEU A 17 -4.76 -14.08 -11.32
CA LEU A 17 -5.87 -13.15 -11.14
C LEU A 17 -6.40 -13.13 -9.69
N PRO A 18 -6.64 -14.28 -9.02
CA PRO A 18 -7.14 -14.26 -7.64
C PRO A 18 -6.18 -13.57 -6.66
N LEU A 19 -4.88 -13.85 -6.81
CA LEU A 19 -3.84 -13.24 -5.99
C LEU A 19 -3.75 -11.74 -6.24
N LEU A 20 -3.88 -11.34 -7.50
CA LEU A 20 -3.79 -9.94 -7.91
C LEU A 20 -4.99 -9.14 -7.41
N SER A 21 -6.21 -9.67 -7.55
CA SER A 21 -7.41 -9.05 -6.97
C SER A 21 -7.30 -8.92 -5.46
N PHE A 22 -6.77 -9.94 -4.78
CA PHE A 22 -6.51 -9.87 -3.34
C PHE A 22 -5.47 -8.80 -2.99
N THR A 23 -4.34 -8.77 -3.70
CA THR A 23 -3.27 -7.78 -3.51
C THR A 23 -3.76 -6.36 -3.78
N GLU A 24 -4.58 -6.16 -4.80
CA GLU A 24 -5.20 -4.89 -5.13
C GLU A 24 -6.10 -4.41 -3.98
N SER A 25 -6.96 -5.29 -3.46
CA SER A 25 -7.80 -4.97 -2.30
C SER A 25 -7.00 -4.56 -1.06
N TYR A 26 -5.80 -5.13 -0.91
CA TYR A 26 -4.87 -4.80 0.17
C TYR A 26 -4.20 -3.43 -0.06
N ILE A 27 -3.84 -3.10 -1.30
CA ILE A 27 -3.29 -1.79 -1.67
C ILE A 27 -4.32 -0.68 -1.40
N TYR A 28 -5.59 -0.87 -1.75
CA TYR A 28 -6.63 0.12 -1.41
C TYR A 28 -6.78 0.34 0.10
N GLN A 29 -6.57 -0.70 0.91
CA GLN A 29 -6.55 -0.55 2.37
C GLN A 29 -5.33 0.23 2.86
N LEU A 30 -4.15 -0.01 2.28
CA LEU A 30 -2.94 0.76 2.58
C LEU A 30 -3.10 2.23 2.22
N ASP A 31 -3.69 2.54 1.07
CA ASP A 31 -3.94 3.90 0.62
C ASP A 31 -4.84 4.67 1.60
N ARG A 32 -5.98 4.06 1.97
CA ARG A 32 -6.88 4.63 2.99
C ARG A 32 -6.18 4.85 4.35
N LEU A 33 -5.20 4.01 4.70
CA LEU A 33 -4.40 4.19 5.93
C LEU A 33 -3.38 5.32 5.80
N ASN A 34 -2.78 5.50 4.62
CA ASN A 34 -1.91 6.62 4.33
C ASN A 34 -2.66 7.95 4.50
N GLU A 35 -3.85 8.08 3.90
CA GLU A 35 -4.70 9.28 4.02
C GLU A 35 -5.10 9.57 5.47
N LYS A 36 -5.50 8.55 6.24
CA LYS A 36 -5.86 8.74 7.66
C LYS A 36 -4.67 9.19 8.51
N THR A 37 -3.48 8.68 8.23
CA THR A 37 -2.26 9.08 8.95
C THR A 37 -1.90 10.53 8.65
N LEU A 38 -2.16 10.94 7.41
CA LEU A 38 -1.94 12.29 6.91
C LEU A 38 -2.93 13.32 7.49
N HIS A 39 -4.20 12.94 7.72
CA HIS A 39 -5.23 13.78 8.33
C HIS A 39 -5.24 13.76 9.87
N ALA A 40 -4.42 12.94 10.52
CA ALA A 40 -4.32 12.96 11.98
C ALA A 40 -3.70 14.30 12.41
N PRO A 41 -4.45 15.15 13.16
CA PRO A 41 -3.82 16.26 13.86
C PRO A 41 -2.75 15.69 14.80
N SER A 42 -1.78 16.51 15.17
CA SER A 42 -0.78 16.22 16.21
C SER A 42 -1.39 16.04 17.61
N GLU A 43 -2.50 15.32 17.73
CA GLU A 43 -3.12 14.93 18.99
C GLU A 43 -3.17 13.40 19.01
N GLU A 44 -2.11 12.84 19.58
CA GLU A 44 -2.31 11.72 20.49
C GLU A 44 -3.50 12.06 21.42
N MET A 45 -4.36 11.08 21.66
CA MET A 45 -5.55 11.16 22.53
C MET A 45 -6.85 11.57 21.80
N ASN A 46 -7.56 10.57 21.26
CA ASN A 46 -8.91 10.24 21.74
C ASN A 46 -9.36 8.92 21.12
N MET A 47 -9.28 7.88 21.95
CA MET A 47 -9.90 6.58 21.73
C MET A 47 -11.42 6.74 21.65
N LEU A 48 -12.01 5.91 20.78
CA LEU A 48 -13.40 5.43 20.82
C LEU A 48 -14.50 6.42 20.41
N GLU A 49 -15.06 6.24 19.21
CA GLU A 49 -16.39 5.66 19.00
C GLU A 49 -16.90 5.91 17.57
N ARG A 50 -17.30 4.83 16.88
CA ARG A 50 -18.67 4.60 16.36
C ARG A 50 -18.66 3.82 15.04
N GLY A 51 -19.27 2.63 15.08
CA GLY A 51 -19.84 1.96 13.90
C GLY A 51 -19.13 0.68 13.46
N SER A 52 -19.56 -0.44 14.02
CA SER A 52 -19.52 -1.81 13.46
C SER A 52 -18.64 -2.04 12.21
N GLN A 53 -17.40 -2.50 12.40
CA GLN A 53 -16.73 -3.38 11.44
C GLN A 53 -15.77 -4.30 12.20
N ALA A 54 -16.29 -5.50 12.49
CA ALA A 54 -15.66 -6.55 13.27
C ALA A 54 -14.38 -7.07 12.60
N GLU A 55 -13.39 -7.41 13.45
CA GLU A 55 -12.16 -8.18 13.16
C GLU A 55 -11.10 -7.50 12.27
N GLY A 56 -11.46 -6.95 11.12
CA GLY A 56 -10.50 -6.33 10.18
C GLY A 56 -9.81 -5.09 10.76
N GLN A 57 -10.55 -4.24 11.48
CA GLN A 57 -9.99 -3.03 12.09
C GLN A 57 -9.01 -3.32 13.23
N TRP A 58 -9.17 -4.44 13.94
CA TRP A 58 -8.26 -4.84 15.02
C TRP A 58 -6.91 -5.32 14.46
N LEU A 59 -6.92 -6.11 13.37
CA LEU A 59 -5.70 -6.51 12.67
C LEU A 59 -4.97 -5.29 12.07
N ILE A 60 -5.74 -4.35 11.51
CA ILE A 60 -5.22 -3.08 10.99
C ILE A 60 -4.55 -2.27 12.11
N SER A 61 -5.22 -2.10 13.26
CA SER A 61 -4.69 -1.42 14.45
C SER A 61 -3.40 -2.07 14.95
N ARG A 62 -3.39 -3.41 15.11
CA ARG A 62 -2.23 -4.17 15.60
C ARG A 62 -1.01 -4.08 14.66
N CYS A 63 -1.26 -3.94 13.36
CA CYS A 63 -0.22 -3.88 12.34
C CYS A 63 0.12 -2.45 11.88
N THR A 64 -0.56 -1.40 12.37
CA THR A 64 -0.31 0.01 11.99
C THR A 64 1.17 0.39 12.08
N ASN A 65 1.88 -0.05 13.13
CA ASN A 65 3.31 0.20 13.29
C ASN A 65 4.19 -0.59 12.29
N VAL A 66 3.75 -1.78 11.88
CA VAL A 66 4.44 -2.60 10.87
C VAL A 66 4.24 -2.01 9.47
N PHE A 67 3.02 -1.57 9.14
CA PHE A 67 2.69 -0.95 7.85
C PHE A 67 3.40 0.39 7.63
N LYS A 68 3.69 1.14 8.71
CA LYS A 68 4.40 2.44 8.62
C LYS A 68 5.81 2.32 8.06
N SER A 69 6.47 1.17 8.23
CA SER A 69 7.86 0.95 7.81
C SER A 69 8.00 -0.04 6.65
N VAL A 70 7.17 -1.08 6.58
CA VAL A 70 7.25 -2.13 5.54
C VAL A 70 5.84 -2.53 5.09
N PRO A 71 5.26 -1.87 4.07
CA PRO A 71 3.83 -1.97 3.75
C PRO A 71 3.40 -3.36 3.28
N PHE A 72 4.28 -4.12 2.61
CA PHE A 72 3.94 -5.44 2.05
C PHE A 72 4.37 -6.62 2.93
N ARG A 73 5.00 -6.39 4.10
CA ARG A 73 5.47 -7.48 4.96
C ARG A 73 4.33 -8.38 5.46
N PRO A 74 3.18 -7.85 5.92
CA PRO A 74 2.07 -8.71 6.33
C PRO A 74 1.51 -9.55 5.17
N LEU A 75 1.43 -8.98 3.97
CA LEU A 75 0.99 -9.71 2.78
C LEU A 75 1.99 -10.80 2.39
N SER A 76 3.29 -10.50 2.46
CA SER A 76 4.37 -11.47 2.19
C SER A 76 4.29 -12.67 3.14
N CYS A 77 4.15 -12.42 4.45
CA CYS A 77 4.02 -13.49 5.44
C CYS A 77 2.78 -14.35 5.20
N LEU A 78 1.63 -13.74 4.87
CA LEU A 78 0.41 -14.48 4.57
C LEU A 78 0.59 -15.41 3.36
N LEU A 79 1.15 -14.90 2.27
CA LEU A 79 1.39 -15.70 1.08
C LEU A 79 2.43 -16.80 1.30
N GLU A 80 3.44 -16.55 2.14
CA GLU A 80 4.44 -17.55 2.52
C GLU A 80 3.81 -18.69 3.31
N CYS A 81 2.96 -18.39 4.30
CA CYS A 81 2.22 -19.39 5.08
C CYS A 81 1.33 -20.29 4.21
N HIS A 82 0.84 -19.79 3.08
CA HIS A 82 0.03 -20.55 2.12
C HIS A 82 0.84 -21.19 0.98
N GLY A 83 2.17 -21.06 0.96
CA GLY A 83 3.01 -21.58 -0.11
C GLY A 83 2.82 -20.86 -1.46
N LEU A 84 2.24 -19.66 -1.46
CA LEU A 84 1.93 -18.85 -2.64
C LEU A 84 2.99 -17.78 -2.93
N LEU A 85 3.94 -17.55 -2.01
CA LEU A 85 4.98 -16.53 -2.18
C LEU A 85 6.06 -16.99 -3.16
N THR A 86 5.92 -16.58 -4.42
CA THR A 86 6.94 -16.82 -5.45
C THR A 86 7.95 -15.69 -5.52
N LYS A 87 9.13 -15.97 -6.10
CA LYS A 87 10.16 -14.93 -6.37
C LYS A 87 9.60 -13.77 -7.19
N ARG A 88 8.75 -14.05 -8.18
CA ARG A 88 8.08 -13.01 -8.97
C ARG A 88 7.25 -12.07 -8.10
N ILE A 89 6.44 -12.63 -7.19
CA ILE A 89 5.59 -11.84 -6.29
C ILE A 89 6.46 -11.00 -5.35
N GLN A 90 7.57 -11.56 -4.85
CA GLN A 90 8.51 -10.81 -4.02
C GLN A 90 9.13 -9.62 -4.77
N ASP A 91 9.53 -9.81 -6.03
CA ASP A 91 10.11 -8.74 -6.84
C ASP A 91 9.07 -7.64 -7.17
N GLU A 92 7.81 -8.03 -7.36
CA GLU A 92 6.69 -7.10 -7.51
C GLU A 92 6.42 -6.31 -6.22
N PHE A 93 6.47 -6.94 -5.05
CA PHE A 93 6.35 -6.25 -3.76
C PHE A 93 7.48 -5.27 -3.52
N LYS A 94 8.74 -5.63 -3.80
CA LYS A 94 9.88 -4.70 -3.71
C LYS A 94 9.68 -3.47 -4.60
N SER A 95 9.19 -3.68 -5.83
CA SER A 95 8.86 -2.58 -6.73
C SER A 95 7.74 -1.71 -6.15
N GLY A 96 6.70 -2.35 -5.60
CA GLY A 96 5.58 -1.69 -4.93
C GLY A 96 5.99 -0.85 -3.72
N GLU A 97 6.98 -1.28 -2.92
CA GLU A 97 7.49 -0.50 -1.78
C GLU A 97 8.05 0.85 -2.23
N GLY A 98 8.75 0.88 -3.36
CA GLY A 98 9.24 2.13 -3.96
C GLY A 98 8.12 3.07 -4.37
N TYR A 99 7.08 2.55 -5.03
CA TYR A 99 5.89 3.33 -5.41
C TYR A 99 5.14 3.87 -4.19
N TRP A 100 4.91 3.04 -3.17
CA TRP A 100 4.25 3.47 -1.94
C TRP A 100 5.03 4.55 -1.18
N ALA A 101 6.36 4.42 -1.11
CA ALA A 101 7.20 5.43 -0.48
C ALA A 101 7.15 6.77 -1.24
N LEU A 102 7.06 6.73 -2.56
CA LEU A 102 6.89 7.91 -3.41
C LEU A 102 5.53 8.56 -3.18
N GLU A 103 4.45 7.77 -3.22
CA GLU A 103 3.08 8.23 -2.99
C GLU A 103 2.98 8.99 -1.68
N ARG A 104 3.49 8.44 -0.57
CA ARG A 104 3.46 9.15 0.71
C ARG A 104 4.22 10.47 0.70
N LYS A 105 5.36 10.55 0.00
CA LYS A 105 6.11 11.81 -0.14
C LYS A 105 5.28 12.84 -0.89
N LEU A 106 4.61 12.43 -1.97
CA LEU A 106 3.74 13.31 -2.76
C LEU A 106 2.52 13.74 -1.95
N CYS A 107 1.83 12.83 -1.28
CA CYS A 107 0.66 13.16 -0.46
C CYS A 107 1.01 14.08 0.72
N TYR A 108 2.14 13.84 1.39
CA TYR A 108 2.63 14.75 2.43
C TYR A 108 2.91 16.14 1.88
N ALA A 109 3.58 16.23 0.73
CA ALA A 109 3.93 17.51 0.15
C ALA A 109 2.71 18.28 -0.37
N LEU A 110 1.75 17.58 -0.98
CA LEU A 110 0.44 18.09 -1.35
C LEU A 110 -0.26 18.76 -0.18
N MET A 111 -0.32 18.07 0.97
CA MET A 111 -0.97 18.59 2.16
C MET A 111 -0.27 19.79 2.77
N ASN A 112 1.06 19.79 2.77
CA ASN A 112 1.86 20.88 3.32
C ASN A 112 2.16 22.00 2.31
N LYS A 113 1.66 21.87 1.07
CA LYS A 113 1.94 22.77 -0.05
C LYS A 113 3.45 22.96 -0.30
N THR A 114 4.22 21.89 -0.15
CA THR A 114 5.68 21.89 -0.37
C THR A 114 6.02 21.30 -1.74
N GLU A 115 7.15 21.73 -2.31
CA GLU A 115 7.63 21.20 -3.59
C GLU A 115 8.32 19.84 -3.41
N VAL A 116 8.08 18.90 -4.33
CA VAL A 116 8.76 17.60 -4.37
C VAL A 116 9.67 17.52 -5.58
N TRP A 117 10.94 17.23 -5.32
CA TRP A 117 11.92 16.96 -6.35
C TRP A 117 11.93 15.46 -6.67
N LEU A 118 11.38 15.10 -7.82
CA LEU A 118 11.64 13.80 -8.44
C LEU A 118 12.86 13.96 -9.34
N SER A 119 13.71 12.93 -9.42
CA SER A 119 15.06 13.01 -10.01
C SER A 119 15.15 13.32 -11.51
N SER A 120 14.13 13.95 -12.12
CA SER A 120 14.15 14.68 -13.39
C SER A 120 12.94 15.64 -13.60
N TRP A 121 12.04 15.81 -12.62
CA TRP A 121 10.82 16.63 -12.75
C TRP A 121 10.48 17.34 -11.44
N VAL A 122 10.13 18.62 -11.52
CA VAL A 122 9.53 19.37 -10.40
C VAL A 122 8.02 19.29 -10.54
N ILE A 123 7.35 18.75 -9.53
CA ILE A 123 5.88 18.83 -9.45
C ILE A 123 5.55 19.99 -8.53
N THR A 124 5.08 21.09 -9.11
CA THR A 124 4.49 22.22 -8.41
C THR A 124 2.97 22.06 -8.36
N PHE A 125 2.42 22.03 -7.15
CA PHE A 125 0.98 21.93 -6.94
C PHE A 125 0.38 23.34 -6.87
N GLN A 126 -0.19 23.83 -7.98
CA GLN A 126 -1.06 25.02 -7.99
C GLN A 126 -2.51 24.54 -7.80
N ILE A 127 -3.13 24.90 -6.68
CA ILE A 127 -4.58 24.74 -6.42
C ILE A 127 -5.24 26.10 -6.61
#